data_AF-A0A3L7U038-F1
#
_entry.id   AF-A0A3L7U038-F1
#
_cell.length_a   1.000
_cell.length_b   1.000
_cell.length_c   1.000
_cell.angle_alpha   90.00
_cell.angle_beta   90.00
_cell.angle_gamma   90.00
#
_symmetry.space_group_name_H-M   'P 1'
#
loop_
_entity.id
_entity.type
_entity.pdbx_description
1 polymer ?
#
loop_
_entity_poly.entity_id
_entity_poly.type
_entity_poly.pdbx_seq_one_letter_code
_entity_poly.pdbx_strand_id
1 'polypeptide(L)'
;MSTIAASAVNNFLEPDARLAARARSGDTRGLAREAAKTLVSEGLIKPVFASMRDGGFAADAFKPGAAERRFRPMFDAVLADRLVEGSNFALVERTADRFERTIAQSPRSAAGIAAKVAAGKGVIKP
;
A
#
# COMPACT_ATOMS: atom_id res chain seq x y z
N MET A 1 -4.52 3.14 -29.84
CA MET A 1 -5.44 2.96 -28.69
C MET A 1 -5.20 1.60 -28.07
N SER A 2 -4.58 1.54 -26.88
CA SER A 2 -4.66 0.44 -25.88
C SER A 2 -3.53 0.62 -24.85
N THR A 3 -3.76 1.44 -23.83
CA THR A 3 -2.83 1.66 -22.70
C THR A 3 -3.37 1.12 -21.37
N ILE A 4 -4.40 0.27 -21.39
CA ILE A 4 -5.11 -0.18 -20.17
C ILE A 4 -4.41 -1.37 -19.48
N ALA A 5 -3.39 -1.97 -20.09
CA ALA A 5 -2.75 -3.19 -19.57
C ALA A 5 -1.61 -2.96 -18.56
N ALA A 6 -1.01 -1.77 -18.50
CA ALA A 6 0.16 -1.51 -17.63
C ALA A 6 -0.19 -1.00 -16.22
N SER A 7 -1.46 -0.69 -15.95
CA SER A 7 -1.88 0.01 -14.73
C SER A 7 -2.00 -0.89 -13.48
N ALA A 8 -2.22 -2.20 -13.65
CA ALA A 8 -2.56 -3.06 -12.52
C ALA A 8 -1.35 -3.52 -11.66
N VAL A 9 -0.12 -3.44 -12.18
CA VAL A 9 1.07 -3.98 -11.51
C VAL A 9 1.82 -2.92 -10.69
N ASN A 10 1.62 -1.63 -10.98
CA ASN A 10 2.41 -0.53 -10.39
C ASN A 10 1.64 0.39 -9.44
N ASN A 11 0.41 0.04 -9.03
CA ASN A 11 -0.43 0.90 -8.20
C ASN A 11 -0.10 0.85 -6.69
N PHE A 12 1.13 0.49 -6.34
CA PHE A 12 1.60 0.36 -4.94
C PHE A 12 1.64 1.71 -4.18
N LEU A 13 1.48 2.83 -4.89
CA LEU A 13 1.75 4.18 -4.39
C LEU A 13 0.60 5.18 -4.62
N GLU A 14 -0.57 4.77 -5.14
CA GLU A 14 -1.69 5.70 -5.12
C GLU A 14 -2.15 5.87 -3.67
N PRO A 15 -2.08 7.10 -3.11
CA PRO A 15 -2.58 7.32 -1.78
C PRO A 15 -4.08 7.05 -1.79
N ASP A 16 -4.49 5.99 -1.09
CA ASP A 16 -5.89 5.71 -0.82
C ASP A 16 -6.55 7.03 -0.35
N ALA A 17 -7.74 7.33 -0.86
CA ALA A 17 -8.49 8.53 -0.50
C ALA A 17 -8.59 8.70 1.03
N ARG A 18 -8.63 7.58 1.77
CA ARG A 18 -8.58 7.55 3.25
C ARG A 18 -7.24 8.04 3.80
N LEU A 19 -6.12 7.57 3.24
CA LEU A 19 -4.78 8.00 3.63
C LEU A 19 -4.55 9.49 3.32
N ALA A 20 -4.98 9.93 2.14
CA ALA A 20 -4.91 11.33 1.74
C ALA A 20 -5.77 12.23 2.64
N ALA A 21 -6.96 11.78 3.04
CA ALA A 21 -7.80 12.51 3.99
C ALA A 21 -7.14 12.63 5.38
N ARG A 22 -6.55 11.55 5.89
CA ARG A 22 -5.83 11.57 7.19
C ARG A 22 -4.61 12.48 7.16
N ALA A 23 -3.87 12.49 6.05
CA ALA A 23 -2.74 13.40 5.86
C ALA A 23 -3.16 14.86 5.98
N ARG A 24 -4.31 15.24 5.39
CA ARG A 24 -4.86 16.60 5.48
C ARG A 24 -5.35 16.96 6.88
N SER A 25 -5.85 15.99 7.64
CA SER A 25 -6.34 16.20 9.01
C SER A 25 -5.23 16.38 10.06
N GLY A 26 -3.98 16.06 9.73
CA GLY A 26 -2.84 16.14 10.67
C GLY A 26 -2.82 15.03 11.73
N ASP A 27 -3.73 14.06 11.68
CA ASP A 27 -3.75 12.89 12.55
C ASP A 27 -2.64 11.90 12.15
N THR A 28 -1.47 12.06 12.78
CA THR A 28 -0.27 11.26 12.50
C THR A 28 -0.45 9.79 12.87
N ARG A 29 -1.13 9.48 13.97
CA ARG A 29 -1.40 8.10 14.40
C ARG A 29 -2.39 7.43 13.46
N GLY A 30 -3.49 8.10 13.12
CA GLY A 30 -4.45 7.59 12.16
C GLY A 30 -3.83 7.36 10.79
N LEU A 31 -3.00 8.29 10.31
CA LEU A 31 -2.26 8.14 9.07
C LEU A 31 -1.30 6.95 9.09
N ALA A 32 -0.50 6.82 10.17
CA ALA A 32 0.44 5.71 10.33
C ALA A 32 -0.28 4.36 10.37
N ARG A 33 -1.45 4.30 11.02
CA ARG A 33 -2.26 3.09 11.10
C ARG A 33 -2.85 2.72 9.74
N GLU A 34 -3.43 3.67 9.02
CA GLU A 34 -3.97 3.40 7.68
C GLU A 34 -2.87 2.99 6.69
N ALA A 35 -1.71 3.66 6.70
CA ALA A 35 -0.57 3.25 5.88
C ALA A 35 -0.08 1.83 6.22
N ALA A 36 -0.05 1.47 7.50
CA ALA A 36 0.32 0.13 7.94
C ALA A 36 -0.67 -0.93 7.47
N LYS A 37 -1.98 -0.63 7.50
CA LYS A 37 -3.02 -1.53 6.98
C LYS A 37 -2.83 -1.79 5.49
N THR A 38 -2.64 -0.74 4.69
CA THR A 38 -2.40 -0.86 3.24
C THR A 38 -1.16 -1.71 2.98
N LEU A 39 -0.05 -1.45 3.68
CA LEU A 39 1.18 -2.23 3.51
C LEU A 39 0.98 -3.72 3.83
N VAL A 40 0.28 -4.06 4.91
CA VAL A 40 0.04 -5.45 5.29
C VAL A 40 -0.93 -6.14 4.32
N SER A 41 -1.98 -5.45 3.87
CA SER A 41 -2.93 -5.99 2.88
C SER A 41 -2.20 -6.31 1.57
N GLU A 42 -1.50 -5.34 0.99
CA GLU A 42 -0.84 -5.46 -0.30
C GLU A 42 0.43 -6.30 -0.26
N GLY A 43 1.24 -6.14 0.79
CA GLY A 43 2.58 -6.73 0.88
C GLY A 43 2.61 -8.15 1.46
N LEU A 44 1.56 -8.56 2.19
CA LEU A 44 1.51 -9.87 2.84
C LEU A 44 0.29 -10.68 2.43
N ILE A 45 -0.92 -10.15 2.61
CA ILE A 45 -2.13 -10.95 2.51
C ILE A 45 -2.50 -11.26 1.06
N LYS A 46 -2.53 -10.25 0.18
CA LYS A 46 -2.86 -10.48 -1.24
C LYS A 46 -1.88 -11.45 -1.93
N PRO A 47 -0.55 -11.39 -1.71
CA PRO A 47 0.38 -12.38 -2.22
C PRO A 47 0.11 -13.80 -1.71
N VAL A 48 -0.32 -13.97 -0.47
CA VAL A 48 -0.72 -15.28 0.08
C VAL A 48 -1.96 -15.82 -0.64
N PHE A 49 -2.98 -14.99 -0.87
CA PHE A 49 -4.14 -15.41 -1.65
C PHE A 49 -3.79 -15.72 -3.11
N ALA A 50 -2.87 -14.96 -3.71
CA ALA A 50 -2.36 -15.24 -5.05
C ALA A 50 -1.66 -16.60 -5.11
N SER A 51 -0.79 -16.93 -4.14
CA SER A 51 -0.09 -18.22 -4.12
C SER A 51 -1.05 -19.40 -3.90
N MET A 52 -2.07 -19.23 -3.05
CA MET A 52 -3.12 -20.23 -2.86
C MET A 52 -3.93 -20.47 -4.15
N ARG A 53 -4.19 -19.42 -4.93
CA ARG A 53 -4.86 -19.54 -6.23
C ARG A 53 -4.00 -20.31 -7.23
N ASP A 54 -2.70 -20.05 -7.26
CA ASP A 54 -1.77 -20.66 -8.20
C ASP A 54 -1.48 -22.13 -7.84
N GLY A 55 -1.62 -22.49 -6.56
CA GLY A 55 -1.41 -23.84 -6.01
C GLY A 55 -2.39 -24.93 -6.45
N GLY A 56 -3.43 -24.60 -7.24
CA GLY A 56 -4.15 -25.59 -8.06
C GLY A 56 -4.70 -26.84 -7.35
N PHE A 57 -5.26 -26.72 -6.14
CA PHE A 57 -5.80 -27.87 -5.39
C PHE A 57 -7.20 -28.36 -5.85
N ALA A 58 -7.73 -27.84 -6.96
CA ALA A 58 -9.09 -28.16 -7.41
C ALA A 58 -9.13 -29.38 -8.34
N ALA A 59 -9.94 -30.38 -7.99
CA ALA A 59 -10.30 -31.48 -8.89
C ALA A 59 -10.95 -30.95 -10.19
N ASP A 60 -10.84 -31.69 -11.30
CA ASP A 60 -11.22 -31.22 -12.64
C ASP A 60 -12.64 -30.62 -12.75
N ALA A 61 -13.61 -31.15 -12.00
CA ALA A 61 -15.00 -30.66 -11.99
C ALA A 61 -15.23 -29.37 -11.17
N PHE A 62 -14.25 -28.96 -10.35
CA PHE A 62 -14.29 -27.74 -9.53
C PHE A 62 -13.21 -26.73 -9.96
N LYS A 63 -12.64 -26.91 -11.16
CA LYS A 63 -11.70 -25.94 -11.71
C LYS A 63 -12.38 -24.58 -11.85
N PRO A 64 -11.70 -23.48 -11.50
CA PRO A 64 -12.30 -22.16 -11.56
C PRO A 64 -12.76 -21.83 -12.99
N GLY A 65 -14.04 -21.49 -13.14
CA GLY A 65 -14.61 -21.08 -14.42
C GLY A 65 -14.04 -19.76 -14.92
N ALA A 66 -14.29 -19.41 -16.19
CA ALA A 66 -13.76 -18.18 -16.80
C ALA A 66 -14.15 -16.90 -16.03
N ALA A 67 -15.38 -16.84 -15.51
CA ALA A 67 -15.85 -15.74 -14.68
C ALA A 67 -15.10 -15.69 -13.35
N GLU A 68 -14.99 -16.81 -12.65
CA GLU A 68 -14.29 -16.88 -11.36
C GLU A 68 -12.83 -16.46 -11.49
N ARG A 69 -12.12 -16.90 -12.53
CA ARG A 69 -10.73 -16.48 -12.77
C ARG A 69 -10.58 -14.96 -12.92
N ARG A 70 -11.60 -14.29 -13.46
CA ARG A 70 -11.59 -12.83 -13.65
C ARG A 70 -11.93 -12.07 -12.36
N PHE A 71 -12.90 -12.56 -11.60
CA PHE A 71 -13.40 -11.86 -10.41
C PHE A 71 -12.70 -12.26 -9.11
N ARG A 72 -12.09 -13.44 -9.03
CA ARG A 72 -11.41 -13.94 -7.82
C ARG A 72 -10.34 -12.99 -7.30
N PRO A 73 -9.42 -12.42 -8.10
CA PRO A 73 -8.48 -11.42 -7.58
C PRO A 73 -9.15 -10.15 -7.00
N MET A 74 -10.32 -9.74 -7.49
CA MET A 74 -11.05 -8.61 -6.90
C MET A 74 -11.67 -9.01 -5.55
N PHE A 75 -12.21 -10.22 -5.46
CA PHE A 75 -12.75 -10.76 -4.23
C PHE A 75 -11.67 -10.94 -3.16
N ASP A 76 -10.52 -11.48 -3.54
CA ASP A 76 -9.35 -11.66 -2.68
C ASP A 76 -8.85 -10.31 -2.13
N ALA A 77 -8.88 -9.26 -2.95
CA ALA A 77 -8.50 -7.91 -2.51
C ALA A 77 -9.45 -7.37 -1.43
N VAL A 78 -10.77 -7.49 -1.62
CA VAL A 78 -11.76 -7.07 -0.63
C VAL A 78 -11.63 -7.87 0.66
N LEU A 79 -11.43 -9.19 0.55
CA LEU A 79 -11.21 -10.04 1.72
C LEU A 79 -9.92 -9.66 2.48
N ALA A 80 -8.84 -9.35 1.76
CA ALA A 80 -7.59 -8.92 2.38
C ALA A 80 -7.79 -7.64 3.21
N ASP A 81 -8.48 -6.65 2.64
CA ASP A 81 -8.77 -5.39 3.33
C ASP A 81 -9.64 -5.60 4.57
N ARG A 82 -10.66 -6.47 4.48
CA ARG A 82 -11.53 -6.84 5.62
C ARG A 82 -10.78 -7.59 6.71
N LEU A 83 -9.87 -8.48 6.35
CA LEU A 83 -9.08 -9.27 7.29
C LEU A 83 -8.19 -8.35 8.14
N VAL A 84 -7.56 -7.37 7.51
CA VAL A 84 -6.76 -6.34 8.18
C VAL A 84 -7.61 -5.43 9.07
N GLU A 85 -8.81 -5.04 8.63
CA GLU A 85 -9.73 -4.18 9.39
C GLU A 85 -10.29 -4.89 10.64
N GLY A 86 -10.68 -6.16 10.52
CA GLY A 86 -11.40 -6.89 11.57
C GLY A 86 -10.52 -7.56 12.63
N SER A 87 -9.31 -8.01 12.29
CA SER A 87 -8.61 -9.01 13.13
C SER A 87 -7.66 -8.44 14.19
N ASN A 88 -7.69 -7.13 14.46
CA ASN A 88 -6.73 -6.45 15.37
C ASN A 88 -5.29 -6.97 15.20
N PHE A 89 -4.80 -6.97 13.96
CA PHE A 89 -3.50 -7.54 13.63
C PHE A 89 -2.38 -6.84 14.42
N ALA A 90 -1.74 -7.59 15.31
CA ALA A 90 -0.59 -7.08 16.08
C ALA A 90 0.52 -6.56 15.16
N LEU A 91 0.67 -7.15 13.97
CA LEU A 91 1.61 -6.70 12.94
C LEU A 91 1.28 -5.29 12.41
N VAL A 92 0.00 -4.97 12.23
CA VAL A 92 -0.44 -3.64 11.79
C VAL A 92 -0.10 -2.61 12.85
N GLU A 93 -0.40 -2.88 14.11
CA GLU A 93 -0.07 -1.95 15.21
C GLU A 93 1.44 -1.76 15.34
N ARG A 94 2.23 -2.83 15.26
CA ARG A 94 3.69 -2.73 15.32
C ARG A 94 4.28 -1.92 14.17
N THR A 95 3.69 -2.07 12.98
CA THR A 95 4.09 -1.31 11.78
C THR A 95 3.65 0.15 11.89
N ALA A 96 2.46 0.40 12.42
CA ALA A 96 1.95 1.75 12.68
C ALA A 96 2.84 2.49 13.68
N ASP A 97 3.26 1.83 14.77
CA ASP A 97 4.21 2.41 15.74
C ASP A 97 5.53 2.81 15.08
N ARG A 98 6.00 1.98 14.13
CA ARG A 98 7.23 2.26 13.38
C ARG A 98 7.05 3.46 12.44
N PHE A 99 5.92 3.53 11.74
CA PHE A 99 5.58 4.64 10.85
C PHE A 99 5.41 5.94 11.61
N GLU A 100 4.68 5.93 12.72
CA GLU A 100 4.49 7.10 13.59
C GLU A 100 5.83 7.64 14.09
N ARG A 101 6.71 6.75 14.58
CA ARG A 101 8.07 7.13 14.99
C ARG A 101 8.86 7.75 13.83
N THR A 102 8.74 7.19 12.63
CA THR A 102 9.45 7.68 11.44
C THR A 102 8.92 9.05 11.00
N ILE A 103 7.60 9.26 11.02
CA ILE A 103 6.94 10.54 10.72
C ILE A 103 7.37 11.61 11.74
N ALA A 104 7.34 11.27 13.04
CA ALA A 104 7.77 12.15 14.12
C ALA A 104 9.27 12.49 14.07
N GLN A 105 10.12 11.58 13.57
CA GLN A 105 11.55 11.80 13.37
C GLN A 105 11.89 12.51 12.05
N SER A 106 10.93 12.60 11.12
CA SER A 106 11.11 13.20 9.79
C SER A 106 10.59 14.64 9.57
N PRO A 107 10.47 15.56 10.57
CA PRO A 107 10.23 16.97 10.27
C PRO A 107 11.44 17.64 9.59
N ARG A 108 12.61 16.98 9.56
CA ARG A 108 13.87 17.51 9.00
C ARG A 108 14.10 17.25 7.51
N SER A 109 13.33 16.36 6.86
CA SER A 109 13.54 16.09 5.42
C SER A 109 13.16 17.31 4.55
N ALA A 110 12.21 18.13 5.00
CA ALA A 110 11.87 19.41 4.37
C ALA A 110 13.05 20.41 4.40
N ALA A 111 13.85 20.42 5.47
CA ALA A 111 15.04 21.28 5.61
C ALA A 111 16.22 20.77 4.75
N GLY A 112 16.39 19.44 4.63
CA GLY A 112 17.45 18.84 3.82
C GLY A 112 17.26 19.07 2.32
N ILE A 113 16.01 19.04 1.83
CA ILE A 113 15.69 19.30 0.43
C ILE A 113 15.86 20.79 0.11
N ALA A 114 15.45 21.70 1.01
CA ALA A 114 15.65 23.14 0.85
C ALA A 114 17.14 23.56 0.85
N ALA A 115 17.97 22.94 1.71
CA ALA A 115 19.41 23.18 1.74
C ALA A 115 20.12 22.69 0.46
N LYS A 116 19.69 21.55 -0.09
CA LYS A 116 20.24 21.01 -1.35
C LYS A 116 19.88 21.87 -2.56
N VAL A 117 18.69 22.48 -2.57
CA VAL A 117 18.25 23.44 -3.61
C VAL A 117 19.00 24.78 -3.50
N ALA A 118 19.30 25.24 -2.28
CA ALA A 118 20.11 26.45 -2.07
C ALA A 118 21.59 26.26 -2.48
N ALA A 119 22.17 25.09 -2.21
CA ALA A 119 23.54 24.76 -2.59
C ALA A 119 23.73 24.60 -4.12
N GLY A 120 22.69 24.19 -4.85
CA GLY A 120 22.73 24.06 -6.31
C GLY A 120 22.64 25.38 -7.09
N LYS A 121 22.27 26.50 -6.43
CA LYS A 121 22.04 27.80 -7.09
C LYS A 121 23.26 28.73 -7.10
N GLY A 122 24.41 28.29 -6.58
CA GLY A 122 25.60 29.13 -6.35
C GLY A 122 26.79 28.95 -7.30
N VAL A 123 26.76 28.03 -8.27
CA VAL A 123 27.92 27.74 -9.14
C VAL A 123 27.59 27.96 -10.60
N ILE A 124 27.23 29.20 -10.96
CA ILE A 124 27.45 29.72 -12.32
C ILE A 124 27.82 31.19 -12.16
N LYS A 125 29.11 31.51 -12.25
CA LYS A 125 29.62 32.88 -12.35
C LYS A 125 30.81 32.87 -13.30
N PRO A 126 31.02 34.01 -13.97
CA PRO A 126 30.51 34.32 -15.31
C PRO A 126 31.26 33.60 -16.44
#